data_AF-A0A8A1M7X4-F1
#
_entry.id   AF-A0A8A1M7X4-F1
#
_cell.length_a   1.000
_cell.length_b   1.000
_cell.length_c   1.000
_cell.angle_alpha   90.00
_cell.angle_beta   90.00
_cell.angle_gamma   90.00
#
_symmetry.space_group_name_H-M   'P 1'
#
loop_
_entity.id
_entity.type
_entity.pdbx_description
1 polymer ?
#
loop_
_entity_poly.entity_id
_entity_poly.type
_entity_poly.pdbx_seq_one_letter_code
_entity_poly.pdbx_strand_id
1 'polypeptide(L)'
;MPVHQEKRGKKTRNGPWSVKRAMDSLVATSESIQYRDRLKPSEVKRIRDAVTLAMEPNSPESEASSRREKYWEFLRRIDKICGAGIVMLCAAGLGQSAIGIMGERVRIDVVTKIKQREAELKPSVLSAIYERNYIQGIVILPPKLRQSRLNIRDRQAVMMLPFE
;
A
#
# COMPACT_ATOMS: atom_id res chain seq x y z
N MET A 1 21.67 28.54 42.72
CA MET A 1 21.95 28.04 41.34
C MET A 1 20.66 27.50 40.75
N PRO A 2 20.08 28.09 39.68
CA PRO A 2 18.87 27.53 39.08
C PRO A 2 19.24 26.49 38.01
N VAL A 3 18.68 25.30 38.19
CA VAL A 3 18.73 24.19 37.22
C VAL A 3 17.92 24.59 35.99
N HIS A 4 18.60 24.77 34.85
CA HIS A 4 17.93 24.91 33.56
C HIS A 4 17.21 23.60 33.23
N GLN A 5 15.89 23.60 33.33
CA GLN A 5 15.06 22.57 32.72
C GLN A 5 15.13 22.73 31.20
N GLU A 6 15.86 21.80 30.57
CA GLU A 6 15.86 21.60 29.13
C GLU A 6 14.44 21.26 28.67
N LYS A 7 13.80 22.23 28.01
CA LYS A 7 12.51 22.02 27.34
C LYS A 7 12.72 21.02 26.20
N ARG A 8 12.49 19.73 26.49
CA ARG A 8 12.37 18.68 25.46
C ARG A 8 11.20 19.04 24.54
N GLY A 9 11.50 19.73 23.46
CA GLY A 9 10.55 20.02 22.39
C GLY A 9 9.91 18.71 21.90
N LYS A 10 8.59 18.65 21.87
CA LYS A 10 7.84 17.55 21.26
C LYS A 10 8.27 17.46 19.78
N LYS A 11 9.13 16.50 19.45
CA LYS A 11 9.56 16.20 18.08
C LYS A 11 8.34 15.70 17.29
N THR A 12 7.67 16.60 16.59
CA THR A 12 6.58 16.25 15.68
C THR A 12 7.14 15.26 14.64
N ARG A 13 6.51 14.09 14.48
CA ARG A 13 6.90 13.03 13.53
C ARG A 13 6.72 13.41 12.04
N ASN A 14 6.60 14.71 11.75
CA ASN A 14 6.27 15.27 10.44
C ASN A 14 7.48 15.90 9.74
N GLY A 15 8.67 15.31 9.88
CA GLY A 15 9.77 15.64 8.98
C GLY A 15 9.42 15.31 7.52
N PRO A 16 10.08 15.93 6.53
CA PRO A 16 9.86 15.61 5.12
C PRO A 16 10.11 14.12 4.84
N TRP A 17 9.39 13.56 3.88
CA TRP A 17 9.64 12.19 3.45
C TRP A 17 10.97 12.10 2.70
N SER A 18 11.75 11.09 3.06
CA SER A 18 12.99 10.72 2.37
C SER A 18 12.89 9.27 1.91
N VAL A 19 13.72 8.90 0.92
CA VAL A 19 13.79 7.53 0.40
C VAL A 19 14.12 6.55 1.52
N LYS A 20 15.10 6.89 2.38
CA LYS A 20 15.48 6.09 3.54
C LYS A 20 14.28 5.84 4.46
N ARG A 21 13.57 6.91 4.85
CA ARG A 21 12.39 6.79 5.73
C ARG A 21 11.28 5.93 5.12
N ALA A 22 11.04 6.07 3.82
CA ALA A 22 10.06 5.25 3.13
C ALA A 22 10.45 3.76 3.14
N MET A 23 11.70 3.45 2.80
CA MET A 23 12.22 2.08 2.84
C MET A 23 12.20 1.48 4.25
N ASP A 24 12.63 2.23 5.27
CA ASP A 24 12.59 1.78 6.67
C ASP A 24 11.15 1.47 7.10
N SER A 25 10.18 2.30 6.68
CA SER A 25 8.75 2.07 6.95
C SER A 25 8.23 0.80 6.26
N LEU A 26 8.65 0.54 5.02
CA LEU A 26 8.23 -0.65 4.27
C LEU A 26 8.83 -1.93 4.88
N VAL A 27 10.11 -1.93 5.22
CA VAL A 27 10.78 -3.06 5.89
C VAL A 27 10.12 -3.35 7.23
N ALA A 28 9.99 -2.32 8.09
CA ALA A 28 9.36 -2.47 9.40
C ALA A 28 7.90 -2.96 9.29
N THR A 29 7.16 -2.51 8.27
CA THR A 29 5.79 -2.98 8.01
C THR A 29 5.78 -4.43 7.57
N SER A 30 6.66 -4.82 6.63
CA SER A 30 6.76 -6.21 6.16
C SER A 30 7.10 -7.15 7.30
N GLU A 31 8.11 -6.81 8.11
CA GLU A 31 8.51 -7.57 9.31
C GLU A 31 7.37 -7.65 10.33
N SER A 32 6.68 -6.53 10.57
CA SER A 32 5.55 -6.50 11.50
C SER A 32 4.39 -7.38 11.05
N ILE A 33 4.09 -7.42 9.75
CA ILE A 33 3.02 -8.28 9.21
C ILE A 33 3.44 -9.74 9.29
N GLN A 34 4.69 -10.07 8.94
CA GLN A 34 5.25 -11.42 9.05
C GLN A 34 5.23 -11.91 10.50
N TYR A 35 5.72 -11.12 11.45
CA TYR A 35 5.77 -11.49 12.86
C TYR A 35 4.37 -11.76 13.43
N ARG A 36 3.37 -11.01 12.97
CA ARG A 36 1.97 -11.20 13.40
C ARG A 36 1.25 -12.33 12.64
N ASP A 37 1.80 -12.79 11.51
CA ASP A 37 1.15 -13.67 10.53
C ASP A 37 -0.27 -13.22 10.13
N ARG A 38 -0.54 -11.91 10.23
CA ARG A 38 -1.86 -11.33 9.92
C ARG A 38 -1.80 -9.83 9.65
N LEU A 39 -2.76 -9.38 8.84
CA LEU A 39 -3.02 -7.97 8.59
C LEU A 39 -3.96 -7.41 9.66
N LYS A 40 -3.75 -6.16 10.08
CA LYS A 40 -4.70 -5.42 10.90
C LYS A 40 -5.90 -5.00 10.06
N PRO A 41 -7.09 -4.80 10.65
CA PRO A 41 -8.26 -4.29 9.92
C PRO A 41 -7.99 -2.97 9.16
N SER A 42 -7.19 -2.08 9.74
CA SER A 42 -6.78 -0.82 9.09
C SER A 42 -5.80 -1.01 7.93
N GLU A 43 -4.91 -2.00 8.01
CA GLU A 43 -3.99 -2.37 6.93
C GLU A 43 -4.76 -3.00 5.78
N VAL A 44 -5.70 -3.91 6.09
CA VAL A 44 -6.61 -4.51 5.12
C VAL A 44 -7.38 -3.43 4.36
N LYS A 45 -7.99 -2.48 5.08
CA LYS A 45 -8.75 -1.39 4.44
C LYS A 45 -7.89 -0.60 3.47
N ARG A 46 -6.68 -0.19 3.89
CA ARG A 46 -5.75 0.56 3.02
C ARG A 46 -5.32 -0.24 1.81
N ILE A 47 -5.03 -1.53 1.98
CA ILE A 47 -4.64 -2.40 0.86
C ILE A 47 -5.81 -2.51 -0.13
N ARG A 48 -7.03 -2.75 0.36
CA ARG A 48 -8.24 -2.81 -0.48
C ARG A 48 -8.40 -1.54 -1.29
N ASP A 49 -8.42 -0.39 -0.61
CA ASP A 49 -8.59 0.92 -1.24
C ASP A 49 -7.50 1.17 -2.31
N ALA A 50 -6.26 0.78 -2.02
CA ALA A 50 -5.13 0.93 -2.93
C ALA A 50 -5.22 0.00 -4.15
N VAL A 51 -5.59 -1.26 -3.96
CA VAL A 51 -5.73 -2.24 -5.04
C VAL A 51 -6.89 -1.83 -5.95
N THR A 52 -8.04 -1.43 -5.39
CA THR A 52 -9.16 -0.89 -6.16
C THR A 52 -8.73 0.34 -6.95
N LEU A 53 -8.03 1.28 -6.31
CA LEU A 53 -7.53 2.49 -6.98
C LEU A 53 -6.52 2.16 -8.09
N ALA A 54 -5.60 1.21 -7.88
CA ALA A 54 -4.61 0.81 -8.88
C ALA A 54 -5.24 0.14 -10.12
N MET A 55 -6.44 -0.44 -9.97
CA MET A 55 -7.22 -1.04 -11.07
C MET A 55 -8.01 0.01 -11.89
N GLU A 56 -8.20 1.22 -11.38
CA GLU A 56 -8.89 2.28 -12.13
C GLU A 56 -8.09 2.64 -13.39
N PRO A 57 -8.72 2.62 -14.59
CA PRO A 57 -8.00 2.85 -15.85
C PRO A 57 -7.46 4.28 -15.98
N ASN A 58 -8.18 5.24 -15.39
CA ASN A 58 -7.91 6.67 -15.48
C ASN A 58 -7.58 7.26 -14.10
N SER A 59 -6.89 8.40 -14.10
CA SER A 59 -6.63 9.18 -12.89
C SER A 59 -7.94 9.71 -12.30
N PRO A 60 -8.11 9.78 -10.97
CA PRO A 60 -9.31 10.33 -10.35
C PRO A 60 -9.47 11.84 -10.63
N GLU A 61 -10.61 12.24 -11.23
CA GLU A 61 -10.84 13.54 -11.90
C GLU A 61 -11.07 14.81 -11.02
N SER A 62 -10.84 14.83 -9.69
CA SER A 62 -11.25 15.99 -8.84
C SER A 62 -10.11 16.64 -8.06
N GLU A 63 -9.91 17.98 -8.11
CA GLU A 63 -8.83 18.82 -7.49
C GLU A 63 -8.33 18.53 -6.05
N ALA A 64 -9.09 17.82 -5.21
CA ALA A 64 -8.54 17.03 -4.09
C ALA A 64 -7.57 15.91 -4.57
N SER A 65 -7.30 15.90 -5.88
CA SER A 65 -6.71 14.94 -6.78
C SER A 65 -5.22 14.91 -6.65
N SER A 66 -4.51 16.02 -6.46
CA SER A 66 -3.05 15.98 -6.64
C SER A 66 -2.39 14.92 -5.74
N ARG A 67 -2.81 14.77 -4.49
CA ARG A 67 -2.29 13.71 -3.61
C ARG A 67 -2.79 12.31 -3.97
N ARG A 68 -4.05 12.19 -4.40
CA ARG A 68 -4.68 10.91 -4.77
C ARG A 68 -4.18 10.40 -6.13
N GLU A 69 -4.01 11.28 -7.10
CA GLU A 69 -3.36 11.09 -8.38
C GLU A 69 -1.90 10.70 -8.19
N LYS A 70 -1.16 11.43 -7.34
CA LYS A 70 0.21 11.02 -6.98
C LYS A 70 0.27 9.63 -6.39
N TYR A 71 -0.71 9.29 -5.56
CA TYR A 71 -0.82 7.95 -5.00
C TYR A 71 -1.15 6.91 -6.07
N TRP A 72 -2.15 7.16 -6.92
CA TRP A 72 -2.54 6.31 -8.04
C TRP A 72 -1.37 6.03 -9.00
N GLU A 73 -0.68 7.09 -9.44
CA GLU A 73 0.47 7.01 -10.35
C GLU A 73 1.59 6.17 -9.74
N PHE A 74 1.89 6.39 -8.46
CA PHE A 74 2.89 5.61 -7.73
C PHE A 74 2.52 4.13 -7.66
N LEU A 75 1.27 3.81 -7.29
CA LEU A 75 0.80 2.42 -7.20
C LEU A 75 0.84 1.73 -8.56
N ARG A 76 0.41 2.40 -9.64
CA ARG A 76 0.48 1.82 -10.99
C ARG A 76 1.90 1.58 -11.45
N ARG A 77 2.83 2.47 -11.10
CA ARG A 77 4.25 2.29 -11.43
C ARG A 77 4.85 1.10 -10.69
N ILE A 78 4.54 0.94 -9.41
CA ILE A 78 4.93 -0.23 -8.62
C ILE A 78 4.31 -1.51 -9.17
N ASP A 79 3.01 -1.51 -9.48
CA ASP A 79 2.33 -2.69 -10.03
C ASP A 79 2.98 -3.17 -11.33
N LYS A 80 3.32 -2.23 -12.22
CA LYS A 80 4.00 -2.53 -13.49
C LYS A 80 5.41 -3.08 -13.32
N ILE A 81 6.14 -2.69 -12.27
CA ILE A 81 7.58 -3.00 -12.12
C ILE A 81 7.82 -4.17 -11.18
N CYS A 82 7.09 -4.23 -10.07
CA CYS A 82 7.29 -5.13 -8.93
C CYS A 82 6.05 -5.98 -8.61
N GLY A 83 4.91 -5.73 -9.25
CA GLY A 83 3.69 -6.50 -9.09
C GLY A 83 2.88 -6.22 -7.82
N ALA A 84 1.72 -6.87 -7.74
CA ALA A 84 0.68 -6.59 -6.75
C ALA A 84 1.12 -6.78 -5.29
N GLY A 85 1.99 -7.74 -4.97
CA GLY A 85 2.44 -7.97 -3.58
C GLY A 85 3.15 -6.75 -3.00
N ILE A 86 3.96 -6.06 -3.81
CA ILE A 86 4.64 -4.83 -3.39
C ILE A 86 3.68 -3.63 -3.35
N VAL A 87 2.67 -3.59 -4.22
CA VAL A 87 1.58 -2.59 -4.14
C VAL A 87 0.89 -2.68 -2.77
N MET A 88 0.56 -3.90 -2.34
CA MET A 88 -0.08 -4.15 -1.03
C MET A 88 0.82 -3.66 0.11
N LEU A 89 2.11 -3.97 0.07
CA LEU A 89 3.06 -3.49 1.09
C LEU A 89 3.15 -1.96 1.13
N CYS A 90 3.21 -1.30 -0.03
CA CYS A 90 3.23 0.16 -0.11
C CYS A 90 1.95 0.79 0.46
N ALA A 91 0.80 0.18 0.20
CA ALA A 91 -0.48 0.61 0.75
C ALA A 91 -0.54 0.45 2.27
N ALA A 92 -0.07 -0.68 2.80
CA ALA A 92 -0.06 -0.95 4.23
C ALA A 92 0.92 -0.03 4.98
N GLY A 93 2.15 0.08 4.48
CA GLY A 93 3.28 0.68 5.21
C GLY A 93 3.47 2.18 5.01
N LEU A 94 3.02 2.74 3.89
CA LEU A 94 3.08 4.18 3.62
C LEU A 94 1.68 4.79 3.58
N GLY A 95 0.80 4.18 2.80
CA GLY A 95 -0.56 4.66 2.57
C GLY A 95 -0.63 5.96 1.76
N GLN A 96 -1.86 6.36 1.45
CA GLN A 96 -2.15 7.48 0.55
C GLN A 96 -1.57 8.81 1.03
N SER A 97 -1.69 9.13 2.33
CA SER A 97 -1.23 10.42 2.85
C SER A 97 0.27 10.59 2.72
N ALA A 98 1.05 9.55 3.01
CA ALA A 98 2.52 9.59 2.92
C ALA A 98 2.97 9.80 1.47
N ILE A 99 2.48 8.96 0.55
CA ILE A 99 2.87 9.00 -0.85
C ILE A 99 2.37 10.28 -1.52
N GLY A 100 1.17 10.74 -1.18
CA GLY A 100 0.60 11.96 -1.75
C GLY A 100 1.37 13.24 -1.42
N ILE A 101 2.10 13.27 -0.29
CA ILE A 101 2.96 14.40 0.09
C ILE A 101 4.44 14.20 -0.26
N MET A 102 4.84 13.02 -0.78
CA MET A 102 6.20 12.81 -1.26
C MET A 102 6.46 13.69 -2.50
N GLY A 103 7.64 14.32 -2.53
CA GLY A 103 8.11 14.99 -3.74
C GLY A 103 8.37 14.00 -4.87
N GLU A 104 8.28 14.46 -6.12
CA GLU A 104 8.41 13.60 -7.30
C GLU A 104 9.69 12.76 -7.30
N ARG A 105 10.84 13.41 -7.08
CA ARG A 105 12.14 12.74 -7.02
C ARG A 105 12.15 11.62 -5.99
N VAL A 106 11.58 11.87 -4.80
CA VAL A 106 11.49 10.88 -3.73
C VAL A 106 10.61 9.70 -4.17
N ARG A 107 9.47 9.94 -4.84
CA ARG A 107 8.61 8.86 -5.36
C ARG A 107 9.37 7.99 -6.36
N ILE A 108 10.05 8.58 -7.33
CA ILE A 108 10.86 7.87 -8.33
C ILE A 108 11.96 7.03 -7.67
N ASP A 109 12.70 7.64 -6.74
CA ASP A 109 13.81 6.98 -6.06
C ASP A 109 13.32 5.84 -5.16
N VAL A 110 12.17 6.00 -4.50
CA VAL A 110 11.53 4.94 -3.70
C VAL A 110 11.16 3.76 -4.59
N VAL A 111 10.52 3.98 -5.75
CA VAL A 111 10.22 2.89 -6.70
C VAL A 111 11.50 2.17 -7.12
N THR A 112 12.54 2.93 -7.46
CA THR A 112 13.84 2.37 -7.86
C THR A 112 14.45 1.55 -6.74
N LYS A 113 14.39 2.04 -5.49
CA LYS A 113 14.99 1.35 -4.34
C LYS A 113 14.20 0.12 -3.90
N ILE A 114 12.87 0.15 -4.04
CA ILE A 114 12.01 -1.02 -3.86
C ILE A 114 12.41 -2.13 -4.83
N LYS A 115 12.57 -1.82 -6.12
CA LYS A 115 13.01 -2.80 -7.12
C LYS A 115 14.38 -3.40 -6.78
N GLN A 116 15.33 -2.57 -6.34
CA GLN A 116 16.66 -3.04 -5.94
C GLN A 116 16.66 -3.96 -4.72
N ARG A 117 15.72 -3.74 -3.78
CA ARG A 117 15.67 -4.44 -2.49
C ARG A 117 14.41 -5.30 -2.36
N GLU A 118 13.84 -5.74 -3.47
CA GLU A 118 12.55 -6.43 -3.49
C GLU A 118 12.58 -7.73 -2.67
N ALA A 119 13.70 -8.45 -2.71
CA ALA A 119 13.92 -9.67 -1.93
C ALA A 119 13.82 -9.44 -0.42
N GLU A 120 14.21 -8.27 0.07
CA GLU A 120 14.14 -7.92 1.50
C GLU A 120 12.71 -7.62 1.95
N LEU A 121 11.85 -7.21 1.02
CA LEU A 121 10.47 -6.83 1.31
C LEU A 121 9.51 -8.03 1.40
N LYS A 122 9.98 -9.24 1.01
CA LYS A 122 9.26 -10.52 1.06
C LYS A 122 7.80 -10.46 0.59
N PRO A 123 7.55 -9.99 -0.65
CA PRO A 123 6.18 -9.77 -1.16
C PRO A 123 5.33 -11.04 -1.20
N SER A 124 5.93 -12.22 -1.40
CA SER A 124 5.22 -13.50 -1.47
C SER A 124 4.51 -13.86 -0.16
N VAL A 125 5.14 -13.60 0.98
CA VAL A 125 4.55 -13.88 2.30
C VAL A 125 3.35 -12.97 2.55
N LEU A 126 3.45 -11.70 2.13
CA LEU A 126 2.36 -10.74 2.27
C LEU A 126 1.16 -11.09 1.38
N SER A 127 1.41 -11.51 0.14
CA SER A 127 0.38 -12.01 -0.75
C SER A 127 -0.33 -13.24 -0.18
N ALA A 128 0.42 -14.20 0.37
CA ALA A 128 -0.16 -15.39 0.99
C ALA A 128 -1.01 -15.07 2.22
N ILE A 129 -0.54 -14.16 3.10
CA ILE A 129 -1.32 -13.69 4.26
C ILE A 129 -2.59 -12.99 3.79
N TYR A 130 -2.50 -12.14 2.77
CA TYR A 130 -3.66 -11.45 2.21
C TYR A 130 -4.70 -12.43 1.63
N GLU A 131 -4.27 -13.39 0.82
CA GLU A 131 -5.15 -14.42 0.26
C GLU A 131 -5.82 -15.26 1.37
N ARG A 132 -5.10 -15.58 2.45
CA ARG A 132 -5.66 -16.27 3.61
C ARG A 132 -6.72 -15.44 4.33
N ASN A 133 -6.48 -14.14 4.49
CA ASN A 133 -7.45 -13.22 5.08
C ASN A 133 -8.69 -13.04 4.18
N TYR A 134 -8.53 -13.12 2.86
CA TYR A 134 -9.64 -13.13 1.90
C TYR A 134 -10.56 -14.35 2.07
N ILE A 135 -9.98 -15.55 2.21
CA ILE A 135 -10.72 -16.81 2.36
C ILE A 135 -11.52 -16.86 3.68
N GLN A 136 -11.05 -16.16 4.72
CA GLN A 136 -11.68 -16.12 6.04
C GLN A 136 -12.81 -15.08 6.17
N GLY A 137 -13.35 -14.57 5.06
CA GLY A 137 -14.51 -13.67 5.07
C GLY A 137 -14.21 -12.22 5.46
N ILE A 138 -12.94 -11.85 5.64
CA ILE A 138 -12.56 -10.44 5.54
C ILE A 138 -12.62 -10.13 4.05
N VAL A 139 -13.74 -9.56 3.58
CA VAL A 139 -14.03 -9.34 2.16
C VAL A 139 -12.94 -8.48 1.53
N ILE A 140 -12.07 -9.03 0.69
CA ILE A 140 -11.06 -8.24 -0.04
C ILE A 140 -10.87 -8.77 -1.46
N LEU A 141 -11.41 -8.08 -2.46
CA LEU A 141 -11.40 -8.52 -3.86
C LEU A 141 -10.04 -9.12 -4.32
N PRO A 142 -10.05 -10.24 -5.06
CA PRO A 142 -8.84 -10.97 -5.42
C PRO A 142 -8.04 -10.29 -6.56
N PRO A 143 -6.70 -10.46 -6.60
CA PRO A 143 -5.83 -9.90 -7.64
C PRO A 143 -5.87 -10.63 -8.99
N LYS A 144 -6.66 -11.72 -9.13
CA LYS A 144 -6.75 -12.48 -10.40
C LYS A 144 -7.81 -11.91 -11.34
N LEU A 145 -7.53 -10.75 -11.94
CA LEU A 145 -8.15 -10.33 -13.21
C LEU A 145 -7.11 -9.83 -14.21
N ARG A 146 -5.94 -10.47 -14.23
CA ARG A 146 -4.97 -10.30 -15.31
C ARG A 146 -4.41 -11.64 -15.76
N GLN A 147 -5.29 -12.47 -16.30
CA GLN A 147 -5.02 -13.35 -17.45
C GLN A 147 -6.33 -14.04 -17.87
N SER A 148 -6.78 -13.70 -19.09
CA SER A 148 -7.63 -14.53 -19.97
C SER A 148 -9.13 -14.66 -19.63
N ARG A 149 -9.98 -13.97 -20.42
CA ARG A 149 -11.41 -14.27 -20.66
C ARG A 149 -12.25 -14.60 -19.42
N LEU A 150 -12.72 -13.59 -18.68
CA LEU A 150 -13.97 -13.78 -17.92
C LEU A 150 -15.13 -13.71 -18.90
N ASN A 151 -15.83 -14.82 -19.04
CA ASN A 151 -17.10 -14.86 -19.74
C ASN A 151 -18.10 -14.01 -18.94
N ILE A 152 -19.03 -13.35 -19.64
CA ILE A 152 -20.01 -12.40 -19.07
C ILE A 152 -20.79 -12.99 -17.88
N ARG A 153 -20.85 -14.33 -17.76
CA ARG A 153 -21.49 -15.06 -16.65
C ARG A 153 -20.79 -14.93 -15.29
N ASP A 154 -19.47 -14.76 -15.26
CA ASP A 154 -18.74 -14.67 -13.98
C ASP A 154 -18.90 -13.30 -13.29
N ARG A 155 -19.42 -12.29 -14.02
CA ARG A 155 -19.77 -10.98 -13.43
C ARG A 155 -20.91 -11.06 -12.43
N GLN A 156 -21.86 -12.00 -12.60
CA GLN A 156 -22.97 -12.16 -11.66
C GLN A 156 -22.55 -12.86 -10.36
N ALA A 157 -21.54 -13.73 -10.39
CA ALA A 157 -21.09 -14.44 -9.19
C ALA A 157 -20.41 -13.51 -8.16
N VAL A 158 -19.70 -12.47 -8.63
CA VAL A 158 -19.01 -11.52 -7.74
C VAL A 158 -19.97 -10.50 -7.12
N MET A 159 -21.12 -10.22 -7.77
CA MET A 159 -22.16 -9.34 -7.22
C MET A 159 -23.22 -10.07 -6.38
N MET A 160 -23.16 -11.40 -6.25
CA MET A 160 -24.15 -12.21 -5.52
C MET A 160 -23.55 -13.00 -4.35
N LEU A 161 -22.72 -12.36 -3.52
CA LEU A 161 -22.52 -12.88 -2.16
C LEU A 161 -23.53 -12.21 -1.23
N PRO A 162 -24.30 -12.99 -0.45
CA PRO A 162 -25.44 -12.47 0.29
C PRO A 162 -24.95 -11.51 1.38
N PHE A 163 -25.59 -10.34 1.43
CA PHE A 163 -25.68 -9.52 2.63
C PHE A 163 -26.53 -10.30 3.63
N GLU A 164 -25.90 -10.89 4.64
CA GLU A 164 -26.55 -11.17 5.92
C GLU A 164 -25.85 -10.38 7.02
#